data_AF-A0A1U9ZX90-F1
#
_entry.id   AF-A0A1U9ZX90-F1
#
_cell.length_a   1.000
_cell.length_b   1.000
_cell.length_c   1.000
_cell.angle_alpha   90.00
_cell.angle_beta   90.00
_cell.angle_gamma   90.00
#
_symmetry.space_group_name_H-M   'P 1'
#
loop_
_entity.id
_entity.type
_entity.pdbx_description
1 polymer ?
#
loop_
_entity_poly.entity_id
_entity_poly.type
_entity_poly.pdbx_seq_one_letter_code
_entity_poly.pdbx_strand_id
1 'polypeptide(L)'
;MYPVIHLDVGLAVTYTGARAAALVAQSLEVAPFAKRLFFSDAWAPAELHHLGATLWRRALVRVLGEFVADGEMVDGPGGAGVAMVGAGNARRVYDLTAPRL
;
A
#
# COMPACT_ATOMS: atom_id res chain seq x y z
N MET A 1 -0.60 18.53 5.26
CA MET A 1 0.39 17.41 5.33
C MET A 1 1.72 17.88 4.76
N TYR A 2 2.85 17.49 5.36
CA TYR A 2 4.17 17.98 4.95
C TYR A 2 4.64 17.42 3.59
N PRO A 3 5.34 18.20 2.74
CA PRO A 3 5.75 17.76 1.40
C PRO A 3 6.64 16.51 1.39
N VAL A 4 7.53 16.39 2.37
CA VAL A 4 8.58 15.36 2.42
C VAL A 4 8.19 14.12 3.23
N ILE A 5 7.11 14.19 4.02
CA ILE A 5 6.69 13.09 4.90
C ILE A 5 5.76 12.15 4.15
N HIS A 6 6.08 10.86 4.21
CA HIS A 6 5.31 9.75 3.65
C HIS A 6 5.03 8.72 4.75
N LEU A 7 4.09 7.83 4.52
CA LEU A 7 3.65 6.85 5.50
C LEU A 7 3.42 5.48 4.88
N ASP A 8 3.90 4.45 5.55
CA ASP A 8 3.65 3.05 5.24
C ASP A 8 3.23 2.28 6.51
N VAL A 9 2.80 1.04 6.32
CA VAL A 9 2.46 0.09 7.41
C VAL A 9 3.03 -1.31 7.14
N GLY A 10 4.06 -1.38 6.30
CA GLY A 10 4.67 -2.57 5.75
C GLY A 10 5.12 -3.60 6.78
N LEU A 11 5.82 -3.11 7.82
CA LEU A 11 6.23 -3.91 8.97
C LEU A 11 5.04 -4.66 9.58
N ALA A 12 3.98 -3.94 9.89
CA ALA A 12 2.82 -4.49 10.60
C ALA A 12 1.93 -5.37 9.70
N VAL A 13 1.92 -5.17 8.38
CA VAL A 13 1.16 -6.01 7.43
C VAL A 13 1.55 -7.48 7.55
N THR A 14 2.84 -7.78 7.60
CA THR A 14 3.34 -9.16 7.68
C THR A 14 2.96 -9.83 9.00
N TYR A 15 3.02 -9.10 10.13
CA TYR A 15 2.70 -9.64 11.46
C TYR A 15 1.20 -9.75 11.74
N THR A 16 0.36 -8.92 11.11
CA THR A 16 -1.09 -8.95 11.30
C THR A 16 -1.81 -9.96 10.41
N GLY A 17 -1.18 -10.39 9.31
CA GLY A 17 -1.67 -11.49 8.46
C GLY A 17 -3.12 -11.27 8.01
N ALA A 18 -4.03 -12.12 8.48
CA ALA A 18 -5.46 -12.02 8.15
C ALA A 18 -6.11 -10.70 8.58
N ARG A 19 -5.56 -10.00 9.59
CA ARG A 19 -6.06 -8.70 10.08
C ARG A 19 -5.43 -7.50 9.35
N ALA A 20 -4.53 -7.72 8.39
CA ALA A 20 -3.89 -6.65 7.64
C ALA A 20 -4.88 -5.70 6.94
N ALA A 21 -6.06 -6.18 6.54
CA ALA A 21 -7.09 -5.34 5.92
C ALA A 21 -7.54 -4.18 6.83
N ALA A 22 -7.76 -4.45 8.13
CA ALA A 22 -8.18 -3.40 9.07
C ALA A 22 -7.07 -2.35 9.28
N LEU A 23 -5.82 -2.80 9.37
CA LEU A 23 -4.66 -1.90 9.45
C LEU A 23 -4.53 -1.04 8.20
N VAL A 24 -4.70 -1.62 7.01
CA VAL A 24 -4.62 -0.89 5.73
C VAL A 24 -5.76 0.11 5.62
N ALA A 25 -6.99 -0.24 6.01
CA ALA A 25 -8.13 0.69 6.04
C ALA A 25 -7.87 1.92 6.91
N GLN A 26 -7.49 1.70 8.18
CA GLN A 26 -7.13 2.79 9.09
C GLN A 26 -5.99 3.64 8.54
N SER A 27 -5.04 3.00 7.84
CA SER A 27 -4.01 3.75 7.13
C SER A 27 -4.66 4.64 6.06
N LEU A 28 -5.49 4.13 5.16
CA LEU A 28 -6.08 4.95 4.09
C LEU A 28 -6.92 6.14 4.60
N GLU A 29 -7.54 6.03 5.78
CA GLU A 29 -8.26 7.13 6.45
C GLU A 29 -7.34 8.29 6.88
N VAL A 30 -6.11 7.99 7.33
CA VAL A 30 -5.24 8.98 8.00
C VAL A 30 -4.31 9.72 7.03
N ALA A 31 -4.05 9.17 5.83
CA ALA A 31 -3.21 9.87 4.85
C ALA A 31 -3.66 9.63 3.40
N PRO A 32 -3.61 10.68 2.56
CA PRO A 32 -4.02 10.61 1.17
C PRO A 32 -3.17 9.62 0.38
N PHE A 33 -3.74 9.07 -0.70
CA PHE A 33 -3.07 8.09 -1.57
C PHE A 33 -1.68 8.54 -2.01
N ALA A 34 -1.45 9.83 -2.32
CA ALA A 34 -0.15 10.37 -2.74
C ALA A 34 0.99 10.25 -1.71
N LYS A 35 0.64 9.96 -0.46
CA LYS A 35 1.56 9.91 0.67
C LYS A 35 1.74 8.50 1.21
N ARG A 36 0.99 7.54 0.67
CA ARG A 36 1.04 6.13 1.06
C ARG A 36 2.13 5.40 0.29
N LEU A 37 3.00 4.71 1.02
CA LEU A 37 4.01 3.81 0.48
C LEU A 37 3.73 2.38 0.97
N PHE A 38 4.36 1.42 0.30
CA PHE A 38 4.47 0.06 0.78
C PHE A 38 5.93 -0.41 0.62
N PHE A 39 6.48 -0.97 1.68
CA PHE A 39 7.65 -1.85 1.65
C PHE A 39 7.34 -3.05 2.55
N SER A 40 8.02 -4.19 2.38
CA SER A 40 7.67 -5.41 3.13
C SER A 40 8.23 -5.46 4.56
N ASP A 41 9.16 -4.56 4.87
CA ASP A 41 10.06 -4.56 6.05
C ASP A 41 10.68 -5.93 6.36
N ALA A 42 10.90 -6.72 5.31
CA ALA A 42 11.44 -8.07 5.46
C ALA A 42 12.96 -7.97 5.52
N TRP A 43 13.52 -8.50 6.60
CA TRP A 43 14.97 -8.60 6.81
C TRP A 43 15.48 -10.06 6.80
N ALA A 44 14.58 -11.03 6.84
CA ALA A 44 14.88 -12.45 6.99
C ALA A 44 14.66 -13.22 5.65
N PRO A 45 13.89 -14.32 5.53
CA PRO A 45 13.88 -15.09 4.29
C PRO A 45 13.15 -14.36 3.16
N ALA A 46 13.50 -14.69 1.91
CA ALA A 46 12.96 -14.06 0.69
C ALA A 46 11.42 -14.15 0.62
N GLU A 47 10.87 -15.23 1.18
CA GLU A 47 9.45 -15.51 1.32
C GLU A 47 8.71 -14.42 2.10
N LEU A 48 9.36 -13.72 3.03
CA LEU A 48 8.73 -12.60 3.75
C LEU A 48 8.49 -11.39 2.86
N HIS A 49 9.37 -11.12 1.88
CA HIS A 49 9.10 -10.06 0.89
C HIS A 49 7.86 -10.41 0.05
N HIS A 50 7.79 -11.67 -0.40
CA HIS A 50 6.66 -12.16 -1.17
C HIS A 50 5.36 -12.15 -0.34
N LEU A 51 5.41 -12.63 0.89
CA LEU A 51 4.29 -12.68 1.81
C LEU A 51 3.76 -11.29 2.13
N GLY A 52 4.63 -10.37 2.54
CA GLY A 52 4.25 -8.98 2.85
C GLY A 52 3.59 -8.30 1.65
N ALA A 53 4.19 -8.43 0.46
CA ALA A 53 3.61 -7.87 -0.77
C ALA A 53 2.26 -8.49 -1.14
N THR A 54 2.10 -9.79 -0.89
CA THR A 54 0.83 -10.51 -1.14
C THR A 54 -0.26 -10.08 -0.17
N LEU A 55 0.06 -9.97 1.11
CA LEU A 55 -0.87 -9.49 2.13
C LEU A 55 -1.28 -8.04 1.87
N TRP A 56 -0.35 -7.17 1.51
CA TRP A 56 -0.63 -5.79 1.10
C TRP A 56 -1.62 -5.71 -0.06
N ARG A 57 -1.36 -6.42 -1.17
CA ARG A 57 -2.26 -6.41 -2.33
C ARG A 57 -3.65 -6.93 -1.98
N ARG A 58 -3.74 -8.02 -1.21
CA ARG A 58 -5.03 -8.59 -0.79
C ARG A 58 -5.81 -7.64 0.11
N ALA A 59 -5.14 -7.03 1.10
CA ALA A 59 -5.73 -6.05 1.99
C ALA A 59 -6.23 -4.82 1.21
N LEU A 60 -5.41 -4.30 0.30
CA LEU A 60 -5.74 -3.14 -0.51
C LEU A 60 -6.95 -3.40 -1.42
N VAL A 61 -6.96 -4.53 -2.16
CA VAL A 61 -8.10 -4.92 -3.01
C VAL A 61 -9.38 -5.05 -2.20
N ARG A 62 -9.29 -5.64 -1.00
CA ARG A 62 -10.45 -5.79 -0.12
C ARG A 62 -11.01 -4.44 0.32
N VAL A 63 -10.17 -3.60 0.93
CA VAL A 63 -10.61 -2.30 1.49
C VAL A 63 -11.13 -1.37 0.40
N LEU A 64 -10.42 -1.27 -0.72
CA LEU A 64 -10.86 -0.42 -1.83
C LEU A 64 -12.09 -0.99 -2.52
N GLY A 65 -12.24 -2.32 -2.58
CA GLY A 65 -13.46 -2.96 -3.06
C GLY A 65 -14.66 -2.66 -2.18
N GLU A 66 -14.49 -2.64 -0.85
CA GLU A 66 -15.51 -2.23 0.12
C GLU A 66 -15.90 -0.74 -0.11
N PHE A 67 -14.94 0.17 -0.24
CA PHE A 67 -15.23 1.59 -0.52
C PHE A 67 -15.99 1.81 -1.83
N VAL A 68 -15.68 1.04 -2.87
CA VAL A 68 -16.40 1.11 -4.16
C VAL A 68 -17.81 0.55 -4.03
N ALA A 69 -17.98 -0.57 -3.32
CA ALA A 69 -19.28 -1.17 -3.08
C ALA A 69 -20.21 -0.25 -2.29
N ASP A 70 -19.65 0.49 -1.33
CA ASP A 70 -20.36 1.44 -0.48
C ASP A 70 -20.57 2.81 -1.17
N GLY A 71 -20.01 3.03 -2.36
CA GLY A 71 -20.14 4.29 -3.11
C GLY A 71 -19.25 5.44 -2.59
N GLU A 72 -18.34 5.14 -1.67
CA GLU A 72 -17.38 6.09 -1.07
C GLU A 72 -16.19 6.40 -2.00
N MET A 73 -16.01 5.61 -3.06
CA MET A 73 -14.98 5.82 -4.07
C MET A 73 -15.53 5.60 -5.49
N VAL A 74 -15.35 6.61 -6.35
CA VAL A 74 -15.81 6.59 -7.75
C VAL A 74 -14.86 5.76 -8.64
N ASP A 75 -13.57 5.81 -8.33
CA ASP A 75 -12.56 5.05 -9.07
C ASP A 75 -12.50 3.61 -8.53
N GLY A 76 -12.76 2.63 -9.39
CA GLY A 76 -12.69 1.22 -9.02
C GLY A 76 -11.29 0.77 -8.54
N PRO A 77 -11.12 -0.50 -8.12
CA PRO A 77 -9.84 -1.05 -7.64
C PRO A 77 -8.69 -1.06 -8.69
N GLY A 78 -8.91 -0.54 -9.90
CA GLY A 78 -7.88 -0.27 -10.92
C GLY A 78 -7.55 1.22 -11.13
N GLY A 79 -8.12 2.12 -10.32
CA GLY A 79 -7.97 3.57 -10.45
C GLY A 79 -6.57 4.10 -10.11
N ALA A 80 -6.35 5.38 -10.39
CA ALA A 80 -5.06 6.05 -10.19
C ALA A 80 -4.56 5.94 -8.74
N GLY A 81 -5.45 6.03 -7.75
CA GLY A 81 -5.11 5.85 -6.33
C GLY A 81 -4.48 4.48 -6.03
N VAL A 82 -4.99 3.42 -6.64
CA VAL A 82 -4.46 2.05 -6.47
C VAL A 82 -3.07 1.94 -7.07
N ALA A 83 -2.89 2.46 -8.28
CA ALA A 83 -1.58 2.46 -8.95
C ALA A 83 -0.53 3.24 -8.13
N MET A 84 -0.93 4.36 -7.52
CA MET A 84 -0.08 5.16 -6.65
C MET A 84 0.40 4.37 -5.43
N VAL A 85 -0.52 3.78 -4.66
CA VAL A 85 -0.14 3.06 -3.43
C VAL A 85 0.42 1.67 -3.67
N GLY A 86 0.17 1.09 -4.84
CA GLY A 86 0.72 -0.22 -5.23
C GLY A 86 2.20 -0.17 -5.58
N ALA A 87 2.65 0.87 -6.28
CA ALA A 87 4.07 1.05 -6.62
C ALA A 87 4.43 2.49 -7.05
N GLY A 88 3.47 3.26 -7.58
CA GLY A 88 3.72 4.56 -8.20
C GLY A 88 4.40 5.56 -7.26
N ASN A 89 3.96 5.64 -6.01
CA ASN A 89 4.57 6.52 -5.03
C ASN A 89 5.99 6.11 -4.69
N ALA A 90 6.24 4.81 -4.48
CA ALA A 90 7.59 4.32 -4.18
C ALA A 90 8.55 4.59 -5.34
N ARG A 91 8.11 4.36 -6.58
CA ARG A 91 8.91 4.66 -7.78
C ARG A 91 9.27 6.15 -7.88
N ARG A 92 8.31 7.03 -7.60
CA ARG A 92 8.51 8.49 -7.62
C ARG A 92 9.40 8.97 -6.48
N VAL A 93 9.20 8.48 -5.26
CA VAL A 93 9.92 8.94 -4.07
C VAL A 93 11.35 8.41 -4.02
N TYR A 94 11.57 7.17 -4.46
CA TYR A 94 12.88 6.52 -4.45
C TYR A 94 13.63 6.61 -5.79
N ASP A 95 13.08 7.33 -6.77
CA ASP A 95 13.63 7.50 -8.11
C ASP A 95 14.00 6.16 -8.78
N LEU A 96 12.99 5.29 -8.93
CA LEU A 96 13.12 3.93 -9.47
C LEU A 96 12.63 3.80 -10.92
N THR A 97 12.47 4.92 -11.62
CA THR A 97 11.97 4.98 -13.00
C THR A 97 13.03 4.62 -14.05
N ALA A 98 14.31 4.58 -13.66
CA ALA A 98 15.41 4.12 -14.51
C ALA A 98 15.97 2.79 -13.98
N PRO A 99 16.42 1.87 -14.86
CA PRO A 99 17.17 0.71 -14.42
C PRO A 99 18.47 1.19 -13.75
N ARG A 100 18.69 0.80 -12.48
CA ARG A 100 20.02 0.89 -11.88
C ARG A 100 20.85 -0.22 -12.51
N LEU A 101 21.92 0.19 -13.21
CA LEU A 101 22.93 -0.67 -13.84
C LEU A 101 23.45 -1.76 -12.88
#